data_AF-A0AAW4IM66-F1
#
_entry.id   AF-A0AAW4IM66-F1
#
_cell.length_a   1.000
_cell.length_b   1.000
_cell.length_c   1.000
_cell.angle_alpha   90.00
_cell.angle_beta   90.00
_cell.angle_gamma   90.00
#
_symmetry.space_group_name_H-M   'P 1'
#
loop_
_entity.id
_entity.type
_entity.pdbx_description
1 polymer ?
#
loop_
_entity_poly.entity_id
_entity_poly.type
_entity_poly.pdbx_seq_one_letter_code
_entity_poly.pdbx_strand_id
1 'polypeptide(L)'
;MYSYEDRIRAVELYIKLGKRVRPTIRQLGYPTKNSLKGWYNEYQFKLDLSAGYAGREPKFSQAQKAAAIEHYLTHDRCIAATMRALGYPGRGTLTKWVREAFPETRKAVVGSVGQRRYPESLKRAGVMELCTRQESAQAVADKLGVCRPTLYNWKNQLLGREAPASMKHTNQSPQAREREELERQVEILRLEVRQLRLEQDLLNKANELLKKGLGVDLQLLSNREKTLLIDALKEHYDLPELLGQLGLARS
;
A
#
# COMPACT_ATOMS: atom_id res chain seq x y z
N MET A 1 -40.88 -10.18 23.76
CA MET A 1 -42.27 -10.18 23.26
C MET A 1 -42.96 -11.36 23.92
N TYR A 2 -44.10 -11.17 24.58
CA TYR A 2 -44.73 -12.24 25.39
C TYR A 2 -45.56 -13.15 24.49
N SER A 3 -45.54 -14.46 24.76
CA SER A 3 -46.34 -15.43 24.02
C SER A 3 -47.84 -15.18 24.23
N TYR A 4 -48.69 -15.77 23.40
CA TYR A 4 -50.14 -15.74 23.63
C TYR A 4 -50.50 -16.38 24.98
N GLU A 5 -49.90 -17.53 25.29
CA GLU A 5 -50.11 -18.25 26.55
C GLU A 5 -49.71 -17.43 27.78
N ASP A 6 -48.58 -16.72 27.73
CA ASP A 6 -48.13 -15.84 28.82
C ASP A 6 -49.08 -14.67 29.04
N ARG A 7 -49.66 -14.13 27.96
CA ARG A 7 -50.62 -13.01 28.03
C ARG A 7 -51.95 -13.45 28.64
N ILE A 8 -52.47 -14.61 28.23
CA ILE A 8 -53.70 -15.21 28.79
C ILE A 8 -53.49 -15.53 30.27
N ARG A 9 -52.38 -16.19 30.63
CA ARG A 9 -52.03 -16.50 32.03
C ARG A 9 -51.97 -15.26 32.91
N ALA A 10 -51.41 -14.16 32.39
CA ALA A 10 -51.35 -12.89 33.10
C ALA A 10 -52.74 -12.25 33.31
N VAL A 11 -53.62 -12.32 32.30
CA VAL A 11 -54.99 -11.81 32.38
C VAL A 11 -55.84 -12.65 33.34
N GLU A 12 -55.75 -13.97 33.29
CA GLU A 12 -56.45 -14.86 34.21
C GLU A 12 -56.04 -14.62 35.66
N LEU A 13 -54.73 -14.50 35.92
CA LEU A 13 -54.24 -14.21 37.26
C LEU A 13 -54.68 -12.82 37.73
N TYR A 14 -54.73 -11.83 36.83
CA TYR A 14 -55.23 -10.50 37.14
C TYR A 14 -56.71 -10.52 37.56
N ILE A 15 -57.53 -11.35 36.91
CA ILE A 15 -58.94 -11.56 37.27
C ILE A 15 -59.04 -12.26 38.64
N LYS A 16 -58.29 -13.35 38.84
CA LYS A 16 -58.26 -14.12 40.09
C LYS A 16 -57.85 -13.26 41.31
N LEU A 17 -56.94 -12.31 41.12
CA LEU A 17 -56.47 -11.40 42.17
C LEU A 17 -57.34 -10.15 42.35
N GLY A 18 -58.57 -10.15 41.81
CA GLY A 18 -59.52 -9.03 41.97
C GLY A 18 -59.08 -7.76 41.24
N LYS A 19 -58.48 -7.89 40.05
CA LYS A 19 -58.02 -6.79 39.19
C LYS A 19 -56.92 -5.93 39.83
N ARG A 20 -56.10 -6.52 40.71
CA ARG A 20 -54.96 -5.85 41.36
C ARG A 20 -53.67 -6.04 40.55
N VAL A 21 -53.15 -4.92 40.02
CA VAL A 21 -51.97 -4.93 39.12
C VAL A 21 -50.68 -5.34 39.84
N ARG A 22 -50.38 -4.74 40.99
CA ARG A 22 -49.10 -4.96 41.71
C ARG A 22 -48.89 -6.42 42.14
N PRO A 23 -49.90 -7.11 42.73
CA PRO A 23 -49.78 -8.53 43.07
C PRO A 23 -49.55 -9.43 41.84
N THR A 24 -50.27 -9.18 40.75
CA THR A 24 -50.14 -9.94 39.50
C THR A 24 -48.71 -9.87 38.94
N ILE A 25 -48.14 -8.67 38.89
CA ILE A 25 -46.77 -8.45 38.40
C ILE A 25 -45.74 -9.05 39.37
N ARG A 26 -45.95 -8.94 40.69
CA ARG A 26 -45.05 -9.52 41.70
C ARG A 26 -45.02 -11.05 41.62
N GLN A 27 -46.14 -11.68 41.29
CA GLN A 27 -46.26 -13.14 41.22
C GLN A 27 -45.73 -13.72 39.91
N LEU A 28 -45.90 -13.01 38.78
CA LEU A 28 -45.44 -13.49 37.46
C LEU A 28 -44.04 -12.98 37.08
N GLY A 29 -43.56 -11.88 37.66
CA GLY A 29 -42.31 -11.22 37.27
C GLY A 29 -42.39 -10.45 35.95
N TYR A 30 -43.54 -10.51 35.28
CA TYR A 30 -43.95 -9.80 34.07
C TYR A 30 -45.48 -9.63 34.14
N PRO A 31 -46.17 -8.90 33.26
CA PRO A 31 -45.74 -7.88 32.30
C PRO A 31 -45.68 -6.48 32.95
N THR A 32 -45.48 -5.42 32.16
CA THR A 32 -45.61 -4.04 32.67
C THR A 32 -47.07 -3.70 33.00
N LYS A 33 -47.30 -2.73 33.90
CA LYS A 33 -48.64 -2.24 34.31
C LYS A 33 -49.53 -1.89 33.10
N ASN A 34 -48.96 -1.25 32.08
CA ASN A 34 -49.71 -0.80 30.91
C ASN A 34 -50.06 -1.97 29.98
N SER A 35 -49.14 -2.93 29.81
CA SER A 35 -49.40 -4.15 29.05
C SER A 35 -50.51 -4.98 29.68
N LEU A 36 -50.51 -5.18 31.01
CA LEU A 36 -51.55 -5.94 31.70
C LEU A 36 -52.94 -5.32 31.53
N LYS A 37 -53.02 -3.98 31.65
CA LYS A 37 -54.27 -3.26 31.41
C LYS A 37 -54.73 -3.36 29.96
N GLY A 38 -53.81 -3.23 29.01
CA GLY A 38 -54.12 -3.38 27.59
C GLY A 38 -54.67 -4.76 27.26
N TRP A 39 -54.01 -5.82 27.75
CA TRP A 39 -54.46 -7.20 27.55
C TRP A 39 -55.82 -7.46 28.22
N TYR A 40 -56.03 -6.99 29.45
CA TYR A 40 -57.32 -7.15 30.11
C TYR A 40 -58.47 -6.44 29.36
N ASN A 41 -58.24 -5.23 28.84
CA ASN A 41 -59.23 -4.50 28.07
C ASN A 41 -59.59 -5.22 26.76
N GLU A 42 -58.57 -5.76 26.07
CA GLU A 42 -58.77 -6.56 24.85
C GLU A 42 -59.57 -7.83 25.15
N TYR A 43 -59.21 -8.53 26.23
CA TYR A 43 -59.90 -9.72 26.72
C TYR A 43 -61.35 -9.44 27.14
N GLN A 44 -61.64 -8.28 27.77
CA GLN A 44 -63.01 -7.90 28.11
C GLN A 44 -63.89 -7.68 26.87
N PHE A 45 -63.32 -7.13 25.79
CA PHE A 45 -64.09 -6.78 24.59
C PHE A 45 -64.34 -8.00 23.69
N LYS A 46 -63.39 -8.94 23.61
CA LYS A 46 -63.45 -10.08 22.68
C LYS A 46 -63.62 -11.45 23.35
N LEU A 47 -63.59 -11.50 24.68
CA LEU A 47 -63.45 -12.74 25.48
C LEU A 47 -62.19 -13.56 25.14
N ASP A 48 -61.25 -12.95 24.41
CA ASP A 48 -60.01 -13.57 23.97
C ASP A 48 -58.95 -12.49 23.67
N LEU A 49 -57.67 -12.87 23.64
CA LEU A 49 -56.54 -12.05 23.24
C LEU A 49 -56.12 -12.36 21.80
N SER A 50 -55.72 -11.36 21.02
CA SER A 50 -55.14 -11.62 19.70
C SER A 50 -53.85 -12.45 19.82
N ALA A 51 -53.78 -13.56 19.07
CA ALA A 51 -52.61 -14.45 19.01
C ALA A 51 -51.32 -13.71 18.65
N GLY A 52 -51.41 -12.61 17.90
CA GLY A 52 -50.30 -11.69 17.62
C GLY A 52 -50.52 -10.31 18.24
N TYR A 53 -49.43 -9.59 18.48
CA TYR A 53 -49.50 -8.14 18.64
C TYR A 53 -49.99 -7.57 17.31
N ALA A 54 -51.14 -6.88 17.30
CA ALA A 54 -51.63 -6.23 16.10
C ALA A 54 -50.54 -5.29 15.57
N GLY A 55 -49.94 -5.66 14.43
CA GLY A 55 -48.96 -4.82 13.77
C GLY A 55 -49.62 -3.49 13.44
N ARG A 56 -48.88 -2.40 13.59
CA ARG A 56 -49.35 -1.09 13.11
C ARG A 56 -49.68 -1.25 11.62
N GLU A 57 -50.87 -0.80 11.23
CA GLU A 57 -51.26 -0.77 9.82
C GLU A 57 -50.15 -0.08 9.01
N PRO A 58 -49.73 -0.67 7.86
CA PRO A 58 -48.72 -0.06 7.02
C PRO A 58 -49.13 1.36 6.67
N LYS A 59 -48.20 2.32 6.86
CA LYS A 59 -48.44 3.76 6.59
C LYS A 59 -48.85 4.04 5.13
N PHE A 60 -48.54 3.13 4.21
CA PHE A 60 -48.85 3.25 2.80
C PHE A 60 -49.45 1.95 2.28
N SER A 61 -50.44 2.06 1.40
CA SER A 61 -51.06 0.90 0.76
C SER A 61 -50.12 0.25 -0.26
N GLN A 62 -50.39 -1.02 -0.59
CA GLN A 62 -49.61 -1.72 -1.61
C GLN A 62 -49.76 -1.07 -3.00
N ALA A 63 -50.94 -0.51 -3.30
CA ALA A 63 -51.20 0.25 -4.53
C ALA A 63 -50.33 1.53 -4.60
N GLN A 64 -50.21 2.27 -3.49
CA GLN A 64 -49.34 3.43 -3.38
C GLN A 64 -47.86 3.07 -3.58
N LYS A 65 -47.43 1.92 -3.04
CA LYS A 65 -46.08 1.39 -3.26
C LYS A 65 -45.83 1.06 -4.74
N ALA A 66 -46.76 0.39 -5.40
CA ALA A 66 -46.64 0.03 -6.81
C ALA A 66 -46.56 1.27 -7.71
N ALA A 67 -47.47 2.23 -7.54
CA ALA A 67 -47.48 3.47 -8.31
C ALA A 67 -46.18 4.28 -8.14
N ALA A 68 -45.62 4.33 -6.93
CA ALA A 68 -44.34 5.00 -6.68
C ALA A 68 -43.15 4.31 -7.36
N ILE A 69 -43.16 2.97 -7.44
CA ILE A 69 -42.11 2.21 -8.13
C ILE A 69 -42.25 2.36 -9.65
N GLU A 70 -43.47 2.34 -10.18
CA GLU A 70 -43.74 2.54 -11.61
C GLU A 70 -43.33 3.94 -12.09
N HIS A 71 -43.69 4.98 -11.32
CA HIS A 71 -43.26 6.34 -11.60
C HIS A 71 -41.73 6.48 -11.58
N TYR A 72 -41.07 5.79 -10.65
CA TYR A 72 -39.61 5.75 -10.58
C TYR A 72 -38.98 5.13 -11.83
N LEU A 73 -39.57 4.06 -12.37
CA LEU A 73 -39.06 3.41 -13.58
C LEU A 73 -39.25 4.27 -14.84
N THR A 74 -40.39 4.96 -14.93
CA THR A 74 -40.74 5.79 -16.10
C THR A 74 -39.96 7.10 -16.16
N HIS A 75 -39.49 7.62 -15.03
CA HIS A 75 -38.83 8.93 -14.93
C HIS A 75 -37.34 8.83 -14.55
N ASP A 76 -36.55 8.16 -15.39
CA ASP A 76 -35.09 8.06 -15.31
C ASP A 76 -34.52 7.54 -13.98
N ARG A 77 -35.32 6.80 -13.21
CA ARG A 77 -34.89 6.23 -11.92
C ARG A 77 -34.43 7.32 -10.93
N CYS A 78 -35.07 8.48 -10.98
CA CYS A 78 -34.81 9.60 -10.08
C CYS A 78 -35.75 9.60 -8.86
N ILE A 79 -35.20 9.31 -7.68
CA ILE A 79 -35.94 9.29 -6.40
C ILE A 79 -36.52 10.69 -6.09
N ALA A 80 -35.76 11.75 -6.33
CA ALA A 80 -36.19 13.12 -6.02
C ALA A 80 -37.30 13.61 -6.96
N ALA A 81 -37.31 13.19 -8.22
CA ALA A 81 -38.38 13.51 -9.17
C ALA A 81 -39.68 12.80 -8.78
N THR A 82 -39.58 11.50 -8.46
CA THR A 82 -40.73 10.68 -8.03
C THR A 82 -41.39 11.24 -6.76
N MET A 83 -40.57 11.66 -5.78
CA MET A 83 -41.08 12.31 -4.56
C MET A 83 -41.79 13.63 -4.83
N ARG A 84 -41.24 14.46 -5.74
CA ARG A 84 -41.86 15.75 -6.11
C ARG A 84 -43.17 15.56 -6.86
N ALA A 85 -43.26 14.55 -7.72
CA ALA A 85 -44.45 14.26 -8.49
C ALA A 85 -45.60 13.67 -7.64
N LEU A 86 -45.28 12.71 -6.76
CA LEU A 86 -46.30 11.99 -5.98
C LEU A 86 -46.57 12.61 -4.61
N GLY A 87 -45.67 13.44 -4.07
CA GLY A 87 -45.78 14.04 -2.73
C GLY A 87 -45.57 13.06 -1.57
N TYR A 88 -45.45 11.76 -1.88
CA TYR A 88 -45.11 10.66 -0.99
C TYR A 88 -44.38 9.57 -1.80
N PRO A 89 -43.73 8.58 -1.17
CA PRO A 89 -43.29 8.53 0.23
C PRO A 89 -41.99 9.33 0.41
N GLY A 90 -41.49 9.45 1.64
CA GLY A 90 -40.19 10.08 1.90
C GLY A 90 -39.01 9.33 1.27
N ARG A 91 -37.88 10.01 1.09
CA ARG A 91 -36.68 9.50 0.38
C ARG A 91 -36.23 8.12 0.86
N GLY A 92 -36.15 7.94 2.19
CA GLY A 92 -35.71 6.67 2.78
C GLY A 92 -36.66 5.51 2.48
N THR A 93 -37.97 5.77 2.51
CA THR A 93 -39.00 4.77 2.23
C THR A 93 -39.00 4.39 0.75
N LEU A 94 -38.95 5.37 -0.18
CA LEU A 94 -38.88 5.08 -1.61
C LEU A 94 -37.61 4.29 -1.95
N THR A 95 -36.47 4.67 -1.37
CA THR A 95 -35.20 3.95 -1.55
C THR A 95 -35.32 2.50 -1.08
N LYS A 96 -35.98 2.25 0.06
CA LYS A 96 -36.21 0.90 0.57
C LYS A 96 -37.08 0.08 -0.38
N TRP A 97 -38.18 0.67 -0.88
CA TRP A 97 -39.08 0.00 -1.82
C TRP A 97 -38.41 -0.35 -3.15
N VAL A 98 -37.63 0.57 -3.72
CA VAL A 98 -36.85 0.30 -4.94
C VAL A 98 -35.83 -0.81 -4.71
N ARG A 99 -35.14 -0.82 -3.56
CA ARG A 99 -34.18 -1.89 -3.21
C ARG A 99 -34.85 -3.26 -3.02
N GLU A 100 -36.05 -3.29 -2.44
CA GLU A 100 -36.84 -4.52 -2.28
C GLU A 100 -37.35 -5.02 -3.64
N ALA A 101 -37.78 -4.12 -4.53
CA ALA A 101 -38.33 -4.46 -5.84
C ALA A 101 -37.24 -4.88 -6.84
N PHE A 102 -36.03 -4.32 -6.74
CA PHE A 102 -34.93 -4.59 -7.67
C PHE A 102 -33.66 -4.98 -6.92
N PRO A 103 -33.57 -6.20 -6.37
CA PRO A 103 -32.38 -6.68 -5.68
C PRO A 103 -31.12 -6.70 -6.58
N GLU A 104 -31.29 -6.82 -7.90
CA GLU A 104 -30.21 -6.76 -8.89
C GLU A 104 -29.53 -5.39 -8.99
N THR A 105 -30.24 -4.30 -8.67
CA THR A 105 -29.64 -2.95 -8.57
C THR A 105 -28.73 -2.79 -7.37
N ARG A 106 -28.56 -3.81 -6.51
CA ARG A 106 -27.45 -3.87 -5.53
C ARG A 106 -26.09 -3.79 -6.21
N LYS A 107 -25.99 -4.18 -7.48
CA LYS A 107 -24.74 -4.09 -8.24
C LYS A 107 -24.64 -2.73 -8.93
N ALA A 108 -24.06 -1.81 -8.17
CA ALA A 108 -23.24 -0.69 -8.58
C ALA A 108 -23.82 0.74 -8.50
N VAL A 109 -22.85 1.65 -8.35
CA VAL A 109 -22.88 3.10 -8.63
C VAL A 109 -23.26 4.03 -7.47
N VAL A 110 -22.58 3.92 -6.32
CA VAL A 110 -22.06 5.12 -5.63
C VAL A 110 -20.73 4.77 -4.94
N GLY A 111 -19.64 5.38 -5.41
CA GLY A 111 -18.43 5.59 -4.59
C GLY A 111 -17.36 4.49 -4.56
N SER A 112 -17.53 3.37 -5.27
CA SER A 112 -16.40 2.49 -5.55
C SER A 112 -16.40 2.21 -7.05
N VAL A 113 -15.74 3.11 -7.80
CA VAL A 113 -15.01 2.66 -8.99
C VAL A 113 -14.24 1.45 -8.50
N GLY A 114 -14.64 0.26 -8.95
CA GLY A 114 -14.13 -0.99 -8.39
C GLY A 114 -12.63 -0.83 -8.26
N GLN A 115 -12.11 -0.91 -7.03
CA GLN A 115 -10.66 -0.91 -6.84
C GLN A 115 -10.16 -1.97 -7.81
N ARG A 116 -9.51 -1.54 -8.90
CA ARG A 116 -8.90 -2.45 -9.85
C ARG A 116 -8.02 -3.33 -8.98
N ARG A 117 -8.42 -4.58 -8.76
CA ARG A 117 -7.74 -5.47 -7.83
C ARG A 117 -6.48 -5.91 -8.56
N TYR A 118 -5.44 -5.10 -8.40
CA TYR A 118 -4.13 -5.44 -8.93
C TYR A 118 -3.62 -6.68 -8.19
N PRO A 119 -3.06 -7.67 -8.91
CA PRO A 119 -2.38 -8.79 -8.29
C PRO A 119 -1.35 -8.30 -7.27
N GLU A 120 -1.25 -8.96 -6.13
CA GLU A 120 -0.31 -8.56 -5.08
C GLU A 120 1.15 -8.62 -5.55
N SER A 121 1.45 -9.55 -6.47
CA SER A 121 2.73 -9.62 -7.18
C SER A 121 3.04 -8.33 -7.95
N LEU A 122 2.07 -7.79 -8.68
CA LEU A 122 2.21 -6.57 -9.45
C LEU A 122 2.37 -5.34 -8.56
N LYS A 123 1.69 -5.31 -7.41
CA LYS A 123 1.89 -4.25 -6.41
C LYS A 123 3.30 -4.27 -5.82
N ARG A 124 3.79 -5.45 -5.44
CA ARG A 124 5.15 -5.61 -4.90
C ARG A 124 6.20 -5.26 -5.94
N ALA A 125 6.05 -5.73 -7.18
CA ALA A 125 6.93 -5.37 -8.29
C ALA A 125 6.96 -3.85 -8.52
N GLY A 126 5.78 -3.21 -8.56
CA GLY A 126 5.69 -1.76 -8.73
C GLY A 126 6.28 -0.97 -7.59
N VAL A 127 6.20 -1.45 -6.34
CA VAL A 127 6.85 -0.80 -5.19
C VAL A 127 8.37 -1.02 -5.20
N MET A 128 8.85 -2.21 -5.56
CA MET A 128 10.29 -2.45 -5.70
C MET A 128 10.89 -1.57 -6.79
N GLU A 129 10.28 -1.56 -7.98
CA GLU A 129 10.72 -0.74 -9.10
C GLU A 129 10.61 0.75 -8.77
N LEU A 130 9.56 1.17 -8.06
CA LEU A 130 9.49 2.53 -7.54
C LEU A 130 10.67 2.83 -6.60
N CYS A 131 11.06 1.92 -5.71
CA CYS A 131 12.16 2.16 -4.77
C CYS A 131 13.55 2.10 -5.41
N THR A 132 13.75 1.30 -6.46
CA THR A 132 15.05 1.10 -7.13
C THR A 132 15.19 1.84 -8.48
N ARG A 133 14.18 2.65 -8.85
CA ARG A 133 14.15 3.35 -10.15
C ARG A 133 15.36 4.29 -10.36
N GLN A 134 15.92 4.21 -11.56
CA GLN A 134 16.80 5.24 -12.16
C GLN A 134 15.98 6.30 -12.92
N GLU A 135 14.78 5.93 -13.38
CA GLU A 135 13.88 6.77 -14.16
C GLU A 135 12.78 7.43 -13.30
N SER A 136 11.96 8.27 -13.93
CA SER A 136 10.85 8.93 -13.24
C SER A 136 9.79 7.94 -12.75
N ALA A 137 9.11 8.28 -11.65
CA ALA A 137 7.97 7.49 -11.15
C ALA A 137 6.81 7.40 -12.16
N GLN A 138 6.77 8.29 -13.16
CA GLN A 138 5.79 8.24 -14.24
C GLN A 138 6.13 7.12 -15.24
N ALA A 139 7.41 6.99 -15.63
CA ALA A 139 7.86 5.93 -16.53
C ALA A 139 7.60 4.52 -15.96
N VAL A 140 7.82 4.34 -14.65
CA VAL A 140 7.47 3.10 -13.93
C VAL A 140 5.96 2.84 -13.97
N ALA A 141 5.15 3.90 -13.84
CA ALA A 141 3.69 3.80 -13.89
C ALA A 141 3.22 3.37 -15.28
N ASP A 142 3.80 3.96 -16.33
CA ASP A 142 3.48 3.67 -17.72
C ASP A 142 3.88 2.22 -18.09
N LYS A 143 5.06 1.74 -17.65
CA LYS A 143 5.51 0.35 -17.81
C LYS A 143 4.55 -0.67 -17.20
N LEU A 144 3.95 -0.32 -16.05
CA LEU A 144 3.02 -1.17 -15.31
C LEU A 144 1.55 -0.95 -15.71
N GLY A 145 1.27 -0.03 -16.64
CA GLY A 145 -0.09 0.32 -17.08
C GLY A 145 -0.95 0.92 -15.97
N VAL A 146 -0.34 1.58 -14.98
CA VAL A 146 -1.01 2.19 -13.82
C VAL A 146 -0.74 3.68 -13.75
N CYS A 147 -1.56 4.41 -12.99
CA CYS A 147 -1.31 5.81 -12.75
C CYS A 147 -0.29 6.01 -11.61
N ARG A 148 0.55 7.04 -11.72
CA ARG A 148 1.55 7.40 -10.72
C ARG A 148 1.00 7.50 -9.27
N PRO A 149 -0.18 8.07 -9.00
CA PRO A 149 -0.76 8.08 -7.64
C PRO A 149 -1.01 6.68 -7.08
N THR A 150 -1.32 5.71 -7.95
CA THR A 150 -1.58 4.32 -7.54
C THR A 150 -0.30 3.66 -7.02
N LEU A 151 0.86 3.92 -7.63
CA LEU A 151 2.16 3.45 -7.14
C LEU A 151 2.49 3.99 -5.75
N TYR A 152 2.26 5.29 -5.50
CA TYR A 152 2.48 5.87 -4.17
C TYR A 152 1.48 5.34 -3.13
N ASN A 153 0.24 5.07 -3.52
CA ASN A 153 -0.73 4.41 -2.65
C ASN A 153 -0.29 2.99 -2.27
N TRP A 154 0.22 2.20 -3.21
CA TRP A 154 0.77 0.87 -2.90
C TRP A 154 2.00 0.97 -2.00
N LYS A 155 2.89 1.92 -2.27
CA LYS A 155 4.06 2.18 -1.41
C LYS A 155 3.64 2.48 0.02
N ASN A 156 2.66 3.36 0.21
CA ASN A 156 2.15 3.72 1.53
C ASN A 156 1.43 2.56 2.23
N GLN A 157 0.79 1.67 1.47
CA GLN A 157 0.15 0.45 2.00
C GLN A 157 1.17 -0.60 2.46
N LEU A 158 2.27 -0.78 1.72
CA LEU A 158 3.27 -1.82 1.98
C LEU A 158 4.39 -1.39 2.93
N LEU A 159 4.81 -0.12 2.86
CA LEU A 159 5.96 0.40 3.61
C LEU A 159 5.58 1.43 4.69
N GLY A 160 4.28 1.78 4.78
CA GLY A 160 3.79 2.81 5.69
C GLY A 160 3.93 4.24 5.13
N ARG A 161 3.16 5.17 5.70
CA ARG A 161 3.14 6.60 5.29
C ARG A 161 4.43 7.34 5.66
N GLU A 162 5.17 6.82 6.63
CA GLU A 162 6.40 7.42 7.18
C GLU A 162 7.65 7.04 6.38
N ALA A 163 7.55 6.08 5.46
CA ALA A 163 8.63 5.77 4.53
C ALA A 163 8.84 6.96 3.58
N PRO A 164 10.04 7.57 3.50
CA PRO A 164 10.26 8.80 2.75
C PRO A 164 9.71 8.72 1.31
N ALA A 165 8.91 9.71 0.90
CA ALA A 165 8.26 9.77 -0.41
C ALA A 165 9.23 9.91 -1.59
N SER A 166 10.48 10.23 -1.28
CA SER A 166 11.45 10.67 -2.26
C SER A 166 12.86 10.28 -1.80
N MET A 167 13.23 9.02 -2.03
CA MET A 167 14.61 8.76 -2.46
C MET A 167 14.66 9.16 -3.93
N LYS A 168 14.80 10.46 -4.20
CA LYS A 168 15.35 10.87 -5.48
C LYS A 168 16.77 10.35 -5.44
N HIS A 169 17.05 9.26 -6.15
CA HIS A 169 18.38 9.11 -6.70
C HIS A 169 18.55 10.29 -7.65
N THR A 170 19.06 11.40 -7.14
CA THR A 170 19.81 12.31 -7.98
C THR A 170 20.88 11.44 -8.63
N ASN A 171 20.92 11.40 -9.96
CA ASN A 171 21.94 10.66 -10.73
C ASN A 171 23.38 11.09 -10.39
N GLN A 172 23.54 12.09 -9.53
CA GLN A 172 24.75 12.38 -8.76
C GLN A 172 24.69 11.71 -7.38
N SER A 173 24.51 10.39 -7.34
CA SER A 173 24.55 9.61 -6.11
C SER A 173 25.95 9.76 -5.48
N PRO A 174 26.09 9.83 -4.14
CA PRO A 174 27.38 9.66 -3.47
C PRO A 174 28.16 8.46 -4.02
N GLN A 175 27.45 7.40 -4.44
CA GLN A 175 28.03 6.20 -5.04
C GLN A 175 28.70 6.44 -6.40
N ALA A 176 28.24 7.41 -7.19
CA ALA A 176 28.89 7.75 -8.46
C ALA A 176 30.21 8.50 -8.20
N ARG A 177 30.21 9.41 -7.21
CA ARG A 177 31.43 10.09 -6.76
C ARG A 177 32.40 9.10 -6.11
N GLU A 178 31.92 8.21 -5.25
CA GLU A 178 32.72 7.12 -4.67
C GLU A 178 33.31 6.21 -5.75
N ARG A 179 32.55 5.90 -6.82
CA ARG A 179 33.09 5.13 -7.95
C ARG A 179 34.19 5.87 -8.70
N GLU A 180 33.98 7.14 -9.02
CA GLU A 180 35.00 7.97 -9.68
C GLU A 180 36.26 8.12 -8.79
N GLU A 181 36.08 8.28 -7.48
CA GLU A 181 37.18 8.34 -6.51
C GLU A 181 37.94 7.01 -6.42
N LEU A 182 37.22 5.88 -6.39
CA LEU A 182 37.80 4.55 -6.40
C LEU A 182 38.52 4.25 -7.72
N GLU A 183 37.97 4.67 -8.86
CA GLU A 183 38.60 4.52 -10.17
C GLU A 183 39.92 5.31 -10.22
N ARG A 184 39.94 6.55 -9.73
CA ARG A 184 41.18 7.33 -9.59
C ARG A 184 42.20 6.66 -8.67
N GLN A 185 41.76 6.11 -7.53
CA GLN A 185 42.65 5.37 -6.63
C GLN A 185 43.22 4.12 -7.31
N VAL A 186 42.42 3.39 -8.09
CA VAL A 186 42.87 2.23 -8.86
C VAL A 186 43.88 2.65 -9.93
N GLU A 187 43.68 3.78 -10.61
CA GLU A 187 44.64 4.30 -11.59
C GLU A 187 45.97 4.69 -10.94
N ILE A 188 45.94 5.40 -9.80
CA ILE A 188 47.13 5.75 -9.02
C ILE A 188 47.88 4.49 -8.59
N LEU A 189 47.18 3.53 -8.00
CA LEU A 189 47.79 2.27 -7.56
C LEU A 189 48.36 1.47 -8.73
N ARG A 190 47.71 1.47 -9.91
CA ARG A 190 48.25 0.83 -11.11
C ARG A 190 49.54 1.48 -11.58
N LEU A 191 49.63 2.81 -11.52
CA LEU A 191 50.85 3.56 -11.84
C LEU A 191 51.97 3.25 -10.83
N GLU A 192 51.66 3.26 -9.52
CA GLU A 192 52.62 2.91 -8.47
C GLU A 192 53.14 1.47 -8.64
N VAL A 193 52.26 0.50 -8.92
CA VAL A 193 52.68 -0.89 -9.18
C VAL A 193 53.56 -0.98 -10.43
N ARG A 194 53.26 -0.24 -11.50
CA ARG A 194 54.12 -0.19 -12.70
C ARG A 194 55.50 0.38 -12.36
N GLN A 195 55.55 1.44 -11.56
CA GLN A 195 56.81 2.07 -11.13
C GLN A 195 57.64 1.13 -10.23
N LEU A 196 57.03 0.51 -9.23
CA LEU A 196 57.72 -0.42 -8.33
C LEU A 196 58.26 -1.65 -9.08
N ARG A 197 57.53 -2.15 -10.08
CA ARG A 197 58.02 -3.23 -10.95
C ARG A 197 59.25 -2.79 -11.75
N LEU A 198 59.22 -1.59 -12.33
CA LEU A 198 60.36 -1.02 -13.04
C LEU A 198 61.60 -0.90 -12.13
N GLU A 199 61.43 -0.40 -10.91
CA GLU A 199 62.52 -0.29 -9.93
C GLU A 199 63.07 -1.67 -9.54
N GLN A 200 62.20 -2.65 -9.29
CA GLN A 200 62.60 -4.02 -8.98
C GLN A 200 63.39 -4.67 -10.12
N ASP A 201 62.93 -4.52 -11.37
CA ASP A 201 63.60 -5.08 -12.54
C ASP A 201 64.96 -4.40 -12.78
N LEU A 202 65.06 -3.08 -12.58
CA LEU A 202 66.33 -2.36 -12.60
C LEU A 202 67.32 -2.90 -11.56
N LEU A 203 66.87 -3.08 -10.31
CA LEU A 203 67.71 -3.62 -9.24
C LEU A 203 68.13 -5.07 -9.50
N ASN A 204 67.20 -5.92 -9.97
CA ASN A 204 67.49 -7.30 -10.33
C ASN A 204 68.51 -7.37 -11.47
N LYS A 205 68.31 -6.59 -12.54
CA LYS A 205 69.22 -6.57 -13.69
C LYS A 205 70.58 -6.00 -13.33
N ALA A 206 70.63 -5.01 -12.44
CA ALA A 206 71.88 -4.48 -11.91
C ALA A 206 72.63 -5.53 -11.07
N ASN A 207 71.94 -6.31 -10.24
CA ASN A 207 72.55 -7.42 -9.51
C ASN A 207 73.08 -8.52 -10.45
N GLU A 208 72.32 -8.89 -11.48
CA GLU A 208 72.73 -9.89 -12.47
C GLU A 208 73.98 -9.45 -13.27
N LEU A 209 73.97 -8.23 -13.81
CA LEU A 209 75.00 -7.75 -14.73
C LEU A 209 76.25 -7.22 -14.02
N LEU A 210 76.07 -6.54 -12.89
CA LEU A 210 77.18 -5.91 -12.17
C LEU A 210 77.76 -6.81 -11.08
N LYS A 211 77.09 -7.94 -10.75
CA LYS A 211 77.50 -8.92 -9.72
C LYS A 211 77.92 -8.28 -8.39
N LYS A 212 77.38 -7.10 -8.07
CA LYS A 212 77.61 -6.40 -6.81
C LYS A 212 76.69 -7.06 -5.78
N GLY A 213 77.21 -8.07 -5.07
CA GLY A 213 76.44 -8.96 -4.20
C GLY A 213 75.79 -8.34 -2.95
N LEU A 214 75.75 -7.01 -2.81
CA LEU A 214 75.19 -6.31 -1.65
C LEU A 214 74.64 -4.94 -2.09
N GLY A 215 73.31 -4.83 -2.23
CA GLY A 215 72.57 -3.57 -2.29
C GLY A 215 73.06 -2.55 -3.32
N VAL A 216 72.73 -2.75 -4.61
CA VAL A 216 73.03 -1.75 -5.65
C VAL A 216 72.15 -0.52 -5.45
N ASP A 217 72.76 0.61 -5.11
CA ASP A 217 72.12 1.92 -5.23
C ASP A 217 72.21 2.39 -6.68
N LEU A 218 71.07 2.50 -7.36
CA LEU A 218 70.94 2.91 -8.76
C LEU A 218 71.51 4.32 -9.00
N GLN A 219 71.54 5.18 -7.96
CA GLN A 219 72.07 6.55 -8.06
C GLN A 219 73.60 6.59 -8.12
N LEU A 220 74.28 5.58 -7.56
CA LEU A 220 75.74 5.49 -7.50
C LEU A 220 76.38 4.78 -8.70
N LEU A 221 75.56 4.36 -9.67
CA LEU A 221 76.04 3.71 -10.90
C LEU A 221 76.73 4.72 -11.84
N SER A 222 77.81 4.29 -12.48
CA SER A 222 78.47 5.08 -13.54
C SER A 222 77.56 5.19 -14.77
N ASN A 223 77.73 6.26 -15.56
CA ASN A 223 76.92 6.46 -16.77
C ASN A 223 76.99 5.28 -17.74
N ARG A 224 78.13 4.58 -17.82
CA ARG A 224 78.30 3.37 -18.64
C ARG A 224 77.50 2.18 -18.10
N GLU A 225 77.43 2.00 -16.79
CA GLU A 225 76.59 0.96 -16.16
C GLU A 225 75.10 1.29 -16.33
N LYS A 226 74.71 2.57 -16.22
CA LYS A 226 73.33 3.02 -16.46
C LYS A 226 72.88 2.76 -17.90
N THR A 227 73.73 3.01 -18.90
CA THR A 227 73.41 2.71 -20.31
C THR A 227 73.25 1.21 -20.57
N LEU A 228 74.03 0.36 -19.91
CA LEU A 228 73.91 -1.10 -20.04
C LEU A 228 72.58 -1.62 -19.46
N LEU A 229 72.10 -1.02 -18.37
CA LEU A 229 70.78 -1.34 -17.81
C LEU A 229 69.63 -0.91 -18.73
N ILE A 230 69.75 0.28 -19.33
CA ILE A 230 68.78 0.77 -20.32
C ILE A 230 68.73 -0.19 -21.51
N ASP A 231 69.87 -0.59 -22.07
CA ASP A 231 69.93 -1.51 -23.20
C ASP A 231 69.33 -2.90 -22.88
N ALA A 232 69.39 -3.33 -21.62
CA ALA A 232 68.83 -4.61 -21.19
C ALA A 232 67.31 -4.57 -20.95
N LEU A 233 66.74 -3.39 -20.63
CA LEU A 233 65.33 -3.24 -20.25
C LEU A 233 64.48 -2.46 -21.26
N LYS A 234 65.09 -1.90 -22.31
CA LYS A 234 64.40 -1.13 -23.37
C LYS A 234 63.32 -1.90 -24.13
N GLU A 235 63.36 -3.23 -24.11
CA GLU A 235 62.35 -4.10 -24.75
C GLU A 235 61.05 -4.21 -23.92
N HIS A 236 61.10 -3.87 -22.62
CA HIS A 236 59.99 -4.05 -21.67
C HIS A 236 59.44 -2.73 -21.12
N TYR A 237 60.22 -1.65 -21.18
CA TYR A 237 59.87 -0.35 -20.60
C TYR A 237 60.19 0.79 -21.55
N ASP A 238 59.39 1.86 -21.45
CA ASP A 238 59.57 3.06 -22.25
C ASP A 238 60.88 3.77 -21.84
N LEU A 239 61.69 4.16 -22.83
CA LEU A 239 62.97 4.86 -22.62
C LEU A 239 62.87 6.08 -21.67
N PRO A 240 61.83 6.93 -21.74
CA PRO A 240 61.69 8.06 -20.83
C PRO A 240 61.49 7.67 -19.37
N GLU A 241 60.87 6.51 -19.10
CA GLU A 241 60.67 5.99 -17.73
C GLU A 241 62.00 5.50 -17.16
N LEU A 242 62.79 4.78 -17.97
CA LEU A 242 64.11 4.28 -17.61
C LEU A 242 65.12 5.42 -17.34
N LEU A 243 65.12 6.45 -18.19
CA LEU A 243 65.99 7.63 -18.01
C LEU A 243 65.61 8.42 -16.76
N GLY A 244 64.30 8.56 -16.49
CA GLY A 244 63.80 9.23 -15.30
C GLY A 244 64.26 8.56 -14.00
N GLN A 245 64.16 7.23 -13.93
CA GLN A 245 64.58 6.46 -12.76
C GLN A 245 66.09 6.44 -12.54
N LEU A 246 66.88 6.41 -13.63
CA LEU A 246 68.35 6.39 -13.56
C LEU A 246 68.99 7.78 -13.43
N GLY A 247 68.18 8.84 -13.43
CA GLY A 247 68.64 10.23 -13.31
C GLY A 247 69.49 10.70 -14.50
N LEU A 248 69.22 10.18 -15.70
CA LEU A 248 69.92 10.56 -16.92
C LEU A 248 69.14 11.65 -17.65
N ALA A 249 69.86 12.69 -18.11
CA ALA A 249 69.26 13.76 -18.89
C ALA A 249 68.73 13.19 -20.23
N ARG A 250 67.52 13.61 -20.63
CA ARG A 250 67.02 13.35 -21.99
C ARG A 250 67.93 14.09 -22.97
N SER A 251 68.64 13.35 -23.81
CA SER A 251 69.40 13.89 -24.95
C SER A 251 68.48 14.28 -26.08
#